data_AF-A0A166ELJ0-F1
#
_entry.id   AF-A0A166ELJ0-F1
#
_cell.length_a   1.000
_cell.length_b   1.000
_cell.length_c   1.000
_cell.angle_alpha   90.00
_cell.angle_beta   90.00
_cell.angle_gamma   90.00
#
_symmetry.space_group_name_H-M   'P 1'
#
loop_
_entity.id
_entity.type
_entity.pdbx_description
1 polymer ?
#
loop_
_entity_poly.entity_id
_entity_poly.type
_entity_poly.pdbx_seq_one_letter_code
_entity_poly.pdbx_strand_id
1 'polypeptide(L)'
;MTLHRMPIGSSLSIAHETHDGSSDCRFARVVTSGDWSNGQLTVLRDTKAFACAHLENATEANLSFSFYLEGSEEEKLGAVLLSLEACFSAHPEIETLKVSLPADTIDPRDLPFLAVANGQYQVYRSGFYQNPQLWLLHRSTGRLRTGLVEGPDGRDHPLRPPHPTGLCYERYDPVADVVVSFRAVDIDRDLDRFHRWMNDGRVAYFWELAKSKDELKAYLETFQAKPHTYPLIGCFNGEEAGYFETYWVREDRLGPYYASQSYDRGWHGLIGERRHLGKVKTGAWLRGLTHYLFLDCQLTNNIMGEPRVDNAKLLSYADSLAYEKLMEFDFPHKRSALMCCRRERFFEELRL
;
A
#
# COMPACT_ATOMS: atom_id res chain seq x y z
N MET A 1 -19.93 -13.22 -15.14
CA MET A 1 -20.70 -14.27 -14.45
C MET A 1 -20.39 -14.13 -12.97
N THR A 2 -21.38 -13.92 -12.10
CA THR A 2 -21.14 -13.39 -10.75
C THR A 2 -20.73 -14.47 -9.77
N LEU A 3 -19.54 -14.34 -9.17
CA LEU A 3 -19.09 -15.14 -8.03
C LEU A 3 -18.78 -14.23 -6.83
N HIS A 4 -19.48 -14.48 -5.73
CA HIS A 4 -19.28 -13.82 -4.44
C HIS A 4 -19.36 -14.88 -3.34
N ARG A 5 -18.26 -15.08 -2.60
CA ARG A 5 -18.27 -15.43 -1.16
C ARG A 5 -16.86 -15.38 -0.55
N MET A 6 -16.73 -14.52 0.46
CA MET A 6 -15.82 -14.67 1.61
C MET A 6 -16.51 -15.62 2.64
N PRO A 7 -15.90 -16.01 3.79
CA PRO A 7 -14.59 -15.62 4.34
C PRO A 7 -13.74 -16.84 4.82
N ILE A 8 -12.69 -16.60 5.63
CA ILE A 8 -11.92 -17.51 6.52
C ILE A 8 -11.59 -18.91 5.94
N GLY A 9 -10.30 -19.17 5.69
CA GLY A 9 -9.84 -20.31 4.87
C GLY A 9 -9.77 -19.96 3.37
N SER A 10 -9.89 -18.67 3.06
CA SER A 10 -9.79 -18.09 1.73
C SER A 10 -8.37 -18.19 1.16
N SER A 11 -8.26 -18.74 -0.05
CA SER A 11 -7.08 -18.63 -0.91
C SER A 11 -6.64 -17.17 -1.08
N LEU A 12 -5.36 -16.87 -0.83
CA LEU A 12 -4.73 -15.63 -1.31
C LEU A 12 -4.50 -15.78 -2.81
N SER A 13 -5.52 -15.39 -3.59
CA SER A 13 -5.45 -15.27 -5.03
C SER A 13 -5.07 -13.84 -5.42
N ILE A 14 -3.77 -13.57 -5.53
CA ILE A 14 -3.27 -12.35 -6.20
C ILE A 14 -3.29 -12.62 -7.70
N ALA A 15 -4.50 -12.75 -8.25
CA ALA A 15 -4.78 -13.16 -9.61
C ALA A 15 -5.97 -12.37 -10.16
N HIS A 16 -5.68 -11.48 -11.13
CA HIS A 16 -6.69 -10.67 -11.82
C HIS A 16 -6.76 -11.06 -13.30
N GLU A 17 -7.97 -11.35 -13.76
CA GLU A 17 -8.35 -11.10 -15.14
C GLU A 17 -8.73 -9.60 -15.24
N THR A 18 -7.99 -8.83 -16.03
CA THR A 18 -8.38 -7.45 -16.35
C THR A 18 -9.53 -7.44 -17.36
N HIS A 19 -10.30 -6.34 -17.40
CA HIS A 19 -11.39 -6.19 -18.36
C HIS A 19 -10.94 -5.94 -19.82
N ASP A 20 -9.64 -5.78 -20.07
CA ASP A 20 -9.02 -5.67 -21.41
C ASP A 20 -8.28 -6.96 -21.85
N GLY A 21 -8.04 -7.90 -20.93
CA GLY A 21 -7.38 -9.17 -21.20
C GLY A 21 -5.84 -9.16 -21.08
N SER A 22 -5.19 -8.06 -20.68
CA SER A 22 -3.78 -8.11 -20.30
C SER A 22 -3.63 -8.53 -18.83
N SER A 23 -3.21 -9.79 -18.61
CA SER A 23 -3.00 -10.35 -17.27
C SER A 23 -1.71 -9.82 -16.62
N ASP A 24 -1.60 -8.49 -16.46
CA ASP A 24 -0.44 -7.77 -15.91
C ASP A 24 -0.29 -7.91 -14.37
N CYS A 25 -1.08 -8.79 -13.75
CA CYS A 25 -0.80 -9.22 -12.39
C CYS A 25 0.42 -10.17 -12.41
N ARG A 26 1.52 -9.72 -11.79
CA ARG A 26 2.85 -10.36 -11.83
C ARG A 26 2.86 -11.85 -11.48
N PHE A 27 1.94 -12.28 -10.62
CA PHE A 27 1.81 -13.66 -10.17
C PHE A 27 0.46 -14.28 -10.56
N ALA A 28 -0.22 -13.78 -11.60
CA ALA A 28 -1.61 -14.13 -11.98
C ALA A 28 -1.93 -15.63 -12.03
N ARG A 29 -0.94 -16.48 -12.33
CA ARG A 29 -1.09 -17.93 -12.44
C ARG A 29 -0.96 -18.67 -11.11
N VAL A 30 -0.48 -18.01 -10.06
CA VAL A 30 0.00 -18.61 -8.80
C VAL A 30 -0.82 -18.07 -7.63
N VAL A 31 -1.45 -18.96 -6.86
CA VAL A 31 -2.34 -18.61 -5.73
C VAL A 31 -2.13 -19.56 -4.56
N THR A 32 -2.51 -19.18 -3.33
CA THR A 32 -2.45 -20.11 -2.18
C THR A 32 -3.74 -20.90 -1.98
N SER A 33 -3.68 -22.02 -1.28
CA SER A 33 -4.84 -22.78 -0.81
C SER A 33 -4.53 -23.47 0.53
N GLY A 34 -5.43 -23.32 1.50
CA GLY A 34 -5.24 -23.76 2.88
C GLY A 34 -5.09 -22.60 3.86
N ASP A 35 -4.98 -22.94 5.14
CA ASP A 35 -5.12 -22.04 6.29
C ASP A 35 -4.04 -22.26 7.38
N TRP A 36 -2.94 -22.95 7.04
CA TRP A 36 -1.88 -23.41 7.95
C TRP A 36 -2.32 -24.34 9.09
N SER A 37 -3.56 -24.84 9.11
CA SER A 37 -4.09 -25.73 10.17
C SER A 37 -3.25 -26.98 10.44
N ASN A 38 -2.56 -27.51 9.42
CA ASN A 38 -1.64 -28.64 9.51
C ASN A 38 -0.15 -28.23 9.40
N GLY A 39 0.19 -26.97 9.68
CA GLY A 39 1.53 -26.41 9.47
C GLY A 39 1.93 -26.25 7.99
N GLN A 40 1.02 -26.50 7.05
CA GLN A 40 1.31 -26.51 5.61
C GLN A 40 0.38 -25.57 4.83
N LEU A 41 0.94 -24.96 3.78
CA LEU A 41 0.22 -24.19 2.78
C LEU A 41 0.60 -24.68 1.38
N THR A 42 -0.40 -25.08 0.60
CA THR A 42 -0.19 -25.44 -0.81
C THR A 42 -0.30 -24.19 -1.66
N VAL A 43 0.67 -23.97 -2.55
CA VAL A 43 0.61 -22.99 -3.62
C VAL A 43 0.22 -23.69 -4.92
N LEU A 44 -0.83 -23.20 -5.57
CA LEU A 44 -1.36 -23.72 -6.82
C LEU A 44 -0.87 -22.89 -8.01
N ARG A 45 -0.48 -23.53 -9.11
CA ARG A 45 -0.39 -22.93 -10.45
C ARG A 45 -1.41 -23.57 -11.38
N ASP A 46 -2.24 -22.76 -12.03
CA ASP A 46 -3.33 -23.22 -12.93
C ASP A 46 -4.18 -24.35 -12.28
N THR A 47 -4.57 -24.17 -11.00
CA THR A 47 -5.25 -25.13 -10.10
C THR A 47 -4.48 -26.40 -9.68
N LYS A 48 -3.23 -26.61 -10.14
CA LYS A 48 -2.37 -27.75 -9.75
C LYS A 48 -1.40 -27.36 -8.65
N ALA A 49 -1.10 -28.26 -7.70
CA ALA A 49 -0.05 -28.04 -6.70
C ALA A 49 1.29 -27.76 -7.39
N PHE A 50 1.82 -26.55 -7.19
CA PHE A 50 3.07 -26.05 -7.75
C PHE A 50 4.18 -26.06 -6.71
N ALA A 51 3.86 -25.60 -5.50
CA ALA A 51 4.74 -25.64 -4.34
C ALA A 51 3.97 -25.96 -3.06
N CYS A 52 4.70 -26.33 -2.01
CA CYS A 52 4.21 -26.32 -0.63
C CYS A 52 5.23 -25.58 0.24
N ALA A 53 4.72 -24.81 1.20
CA ALA A 53 5.49 -24.21 2.27
C ALA A 53 5.07 -24.86 3.60
N HIS A 54 6.05 -25.20 4.44
CA HIS A 54 5.85 -25.99 5.66
C HIS A 54 6.51 -25.31 6.86
N LEU A 55 5.70 -24.94 7.85
CA LEU A 55 6.11 -24.35 9.12
C LEU A 55 6.31 -25.47 10.15
N GLU A 56 7.54 -25.98 10.24
CA GLU A 56 7.87 -27.21 10.99
C GLU A 56 7.67 -27.08 12.51
N ASN A 57 7.88 -25.88 13.05
CA ASN A 57 7.69 -25.56 14.46
C ASN A 57 7.43 -24.05 14.60
N ALA A 58 6.19 -23.66 14.95
CA ALA A 58 5.82 -22.25 15.15
C ALA A 58 6.66 -21.55 16.24
N THR A 59 7.14 -22.29 17.24
CA THR A 59 8.02 -21.78 18.32
C THR A 59 9.41 -21.39 17.83
N GLU A 60 9.89 -22.05 16.77
CA GLU A 60 11.20 -21.81 16.17
C GLU A 60 11.13 -21.03 14.86
N ALA A 61 9.94 -20.86 14.30
CA ALA A 61 9.64 -20.19 13.05
C ALA A 61 10.45 -20.73 11.84
N ASN A 62 10.66 -22.05 11.79
CA ASN A 62 11.34 -22.74 10.69
C ASN A 62 10.36 -22.95 9.51
N LEU A 63 10.56 -22.25 8.39
CA LEU A 63 9.74 -22.35 7.17
C LEU A 63 10.54 -22.97 6.01
N SER A 64 10.16 -24.18 5.58
CA SER A 64 10.78 -24.89 4.46
C SER A 64 9.88 -24.93 3.22
N PHE A 65 10.50 -24.97 2.04
CA PHE A 65 9.82 -24.92 0.74
C PHE A 65 10.07 -26.17 -0.09
N SER A 66 9.06 -26.61 -0.84
CA SER A 66 9.15 -27.71 -1.81
C SER A 66 8.41 -27.35 -3.10
N PHE A 67 8.99 -27.65 -4.26
CA PHE A 67 8.39 -27.40 -5.57
C PHE A 67 8.11 -28.73 -6.29
N TYR A 68 6.91 -28.86 -6.87
CA TYR A 68 6.41 -30.11 -7.44
C TYR A 68 6.39 -30.13 -8.98
N LEU A 69 6.50 -28.96 -9.61
CA LEU A 69 6.48 -28.78 -11.06
C LEU A 69 7.61 -27.81 -11.44
N GLU A 70 8.15 -27.96 -12.65
CA GLU A 70 8.98 -26.92 -13.26
C GLU A 70 8.17 -25.62 -13.43
N GLY A 71 8.82 -24.48 -13.25
CA GLY A 71 8.25 -23.15 -13.41
C GLY A 71 9.34 -22.08 -13.49
N SER A 72 8.96 -20.89 -13.95
CA SER A 72 9.90 -19.77 -14.07
C SER A 72 10.38 -19.27 -12.71
N GLU A 73 11.48 -18.53 -12.69
CA GLU A 73 11.96 -17.85 -11.48
C GLU A 73 10.91 -16.88 -10.91
N GLU A 74 10.10 -16.23 -11.77
CA GLU A 74 8.99 -15.37 -11.36
C GLU A 74 7.81 -16.16 -10.76
N GLU A 75 7.48 -17.35 -11.29
CA GLU A 75 6.46 -18.23 -10.69
C GLU A 75 6.93 -18.76 -9.32
N LYS A 76 8.22 -19.14 -9.19
CA LYS A 76 8.81 -19.57 -7.91
C LYS A 76 8.86 -18.41 -6.90
N LEU A 77 9.26 -17.21 -7.32
CA LEU A 77 9.27 -15.99 -6.51
C LEU A 77 7.86 -15.68 -5.99
N GLY A 78 6.85 -15.73 -6.86
CA GLY A 78 5.45 -15.58 -6.48
C GLY A 78 5.04 -16.57 -5.39
N ALA A 79 5.38 -17.85 -5.54
CA ALA A 79 5.09 -18.87 -4.54
C ALA A 79 5.76 -18.61 -3.18
N VAL A 80 7.01 -18.13 -3.16
CA VAL A 80 7.72 -17.76 -1.92
C VAL A 80 7.07 -16.53 -1.26
N LEU A 81 6.80 -15.46 -2.02
CA LEU A 81 6.21 -14.23 -1.49
C LEU A 81 4.78 -14.46 -0.96
N LEU A 82 3.95 -15.20 -1.69
CA LEU A 82 2.59 -15.57 -1.28
C LEU A 82 2.58 -16.42 0.00
N SER A 83 3.53 -17.35 0.13
CA SER A 83 3.67 -18.17 1.33
C SER A 83 4.12 -17.37 2.54
N LEU A 84 5.03 -16.40 2.36
CA LEU A 84 5.48 -15.51 3.43
C LEU A 84 4.36 -14.59 3.93
N GLU A 85 3.58 -13.96 3.03
CA GLU A 85 2.41 -13.16 3.40
C GLU A 85 1.36 -14.02 4.13
N ALA A 86 1.03 -15.19 3.59
CA ALA A 86 0.08 -16.10 4.23
C ALA A 86 0.57 -16.57 5.61
N CYS A 87 1.87 -16.86 5.78
CA CYS A 87 2.44 -17.27 7.07
C CYS A 87 2.41 -16.12 8.07
N PHE A 88 2.88 -14.92 7.70
CA PHE A 88 2.90 -13.75 8.58
C PHE A 88 1.50 -13.24 8.92
N SER A 89 0.51 -13.42 8.04
CA SER A 89 -0.90 -13.09 8.30
C SER A 89 -1.60 -14.12 9.20
N ALA A 90 -1.23 -15.41 9.13
CA ALA A 90 -1.79 -16.44 10.00
C ALA A 90 -1.15 -16.45 11.40
N HIS A 91 0.13 -16.10 11.48
CA HIS A 91 0.94 -16.10 12.70
C HIS A 91 1.41 -14.68 13.06
N PRO A 92 0.53 -13.77 13.51
CA PRO A 92 0.89 -12.38 13.84
C PRO A 92 1.96 -12.25 14.94
N GLU A 93 2.17 -13.30 15.73
CA GLU A 93 3.20 -13.41 16.77
C GLU A 93 4.63 -13.66 16.24
N ILE A 94 4.77 -14.15 15.00
CA ILE A 94 6.09 -14.42 14.42
C ILE A 94 6.69 -13.14 13.84
N GLU A 95 7.79 -12.67 14.43
CA GLU A 95 8.56 -11.51 13.95
C GLU A 95 9.72 -11.89 13.01
N THR A 96 10.16 -13.15 13.04
CA THR A 96 11.27 -13.63 12.20
C THR A 96 11.07 -15.09 11.84
N LEU A 97 11.00 -15.39 10.54
CA LEU A 97 11.05 -16.75 10.01
C LEU A 97 12.49 -17.11 9.67
N LYS A 98 12.97 -18.31 10.01
CA LYS A 98 14.13 -18.90 9.31
C LYS A 98 13.61 -19.57 8.05
N VAL A 99 14.32 -19.42 6.94
CA VAL A 99 13.82 -19.86 5.62
C VAL A 99 14.78 -20.86 5.00
N SER A 100 14.24 -22.02 4.62
CA SER A 100 14.95 -23.07 3.88
C SER A 100 14.44 -23.15 2.44
N LEU A 101 15.13 -22.43 1.54
CA LEU A 101 14.93 -22.55 0.09
C LEU A 101 15.73 -23.75 -0.45
N PRO A 102 15.17 -24.59 -1.33
CA PRO A 102 15.95 -25.55 -2.11
C PRO A 102 17.01 -24.86 -2.99
N ALA A 103 18.07 -25.58 -3.32
CA ALA A 103 19.04 -25.14 -4.33
C ALA A 103 18.33 -24.84 -5.67
N ASP A 104 18.85 -23.87 -6.42
CA ASP A 104 18.36 -23.47 -7.75
C ASP A 104 16.86 -23.07 -7.78
N THR A 105 16.34 -22.56 -6.65
CA THR A 105 14.99 -22.00 -6.53
C THR A 105 14.93 -20.60 -7.17
N ILE A 106 15.50 -19.59 -6.50
CA ILE A 106 15.57 -18.17 -6.87
C ILE A 106 16.94 -17.67 -6.38
N ASP A 107 17.59 -16.68 -7.02
CA ASP A 107 18.75 -16.02 -6.41
C ASP A 107 18.34 -15.34 -5.08
N PRO A 108 18.99 -15.64 -3.94
CA PRO A 108 18.77 -14.95 -2.66
C PRO A 108 18.82 -13.41 -2.74
N ARG A 109 19.48 -12.82 -3.75
CA ARG A 109 19.55 -11.38 -4.01
C ARG A 109 18.24 -10.77 -4.54
N ASP A 110 17.39 -11.56 -5.19
CA ASP A 110 16.06 -11.12 -5.64
C ASP A 110 15.02 -11.13 -4.51
N LEU A 111 15.43 -11.52 -3.30
CA LEU A 111 14.67 -11.42 -2.06
C LEU A 111 15.31 -10.33 -1.17
N PRO A 112 15.10 -9.02 -1.44
CA PRO A 112 15.86 -7.93 -0.81
C PRO A 112 15.63 -7.75 0.70
N PHE A 113 14.73 -8.53 1.28
CA PHE A 113 14.37 -8.60 2.70
C PHE A 113 15.01 -9.81 3.41
N LEU A 114 15.77 -10.64 2.69
CA LEU A 114 16.40 -11.86 3.19
C LEU A 114 17.74 -11.54 3.87
N ALA A 115 17.86 -11.85 5.16
CA ALA A 115 19.08 -11.75 5.93
C ALA A 115 19.80 -13.10 6.01
N VAL A 116 21.10 -13.09 6.32
CA VAL A 116 21.86 -14.30 6.69
C VAL A 116 22.33 -14.16 8.13
N ALA A 117 21.92 -15.09 8.99
CA ALA A 117 22.33 -15.15 10.39
C ALA A 117 22.54 -16.60 10.82
N ASN A 118 23.61 -16.87 11.58
CA ASN A 118 23.99 -18.20 12.06
C ASN A 118 24.07 -19.30 10.97
N GLY A 119 24.40 -18.91 9.73
CA GLY A 119 24.47 -19.82 8.58
C GLY A 119 23.13 -20.20 7.94
N GLN A 120 22.01 -19.60 8.39
CA GLN A 120 20.68 -19.77 7.81
C GLN A 120 20.17 -18.46 7.20
N TYR A 121 19.26 -18.55 6.23
CA TYR A 121 18.49 -17.39 5.79
C TYR A 121 17.39 -17.07 6.79
N GLN A 122 17.13 -15.78 7.00
CA GLN A 122 16.06 -15.28 7.87
C GLN A 122 15.27 -14.17 7.19
N VAL A 123 13.97 -14.13 7.44
CA VAL A 123 13.04 -13.10 6.98
C VAL A 123 12.42 -12.45 8.21
N TYR A 124 12.75 -11.18 8.44
CA TYR A 124 12.09 -10.35 9.44
C TYR A 124 10.75 -9.85 8.89
N ARG A 125 9.70 -9.87 9.72
CA ARG A 125 8.37 -9.33 9.38
C ARG A 125 8.46 -7.91 8.82
N SER A 126 9.12 -7.03 9.57
CA SER A 126 9.33 -5.62 9.21
C SER A 126 10.16 -5.43 7.93
N GLY A 127 11.00 -6.39 7.58
CA GLY A 127 11.75 -6.42 6.31
C GLY A 127 10.87 -6.89 5.13
N PHE A 128 10.11 -7.96 5.31
CA PHE A 128 9.21 -8.51 4.29
C PHE A 128 8.16 -7.49 3.84
N TYR A 129 7.50 -6.81 4.78
CA TYR A 129 6.50 -5.79 4.45
C TYR A 129 7.10 -4.52 3.81
N GLN A 130 8.42 -4.34 3.78
CA GLN A 130 9.06 -3.26 3.01
C GLN A 130 9.34 -3.62 1.54
N ASN A 131 8.99 -4.83 1.11
CA ASN A 131 9.24 -5.31 -0.24
C ASN A 131 8.10 -4.94 -1.22
N PRO A 132 8.35 -4.14 -2.28
CA PRO A 132 7.30 -3.78 -3.23
C PRO A 132 6.83 -4.93 -4.14
N GLN A 133 7.57 -6.03 -4.25
CA GLN A 133 7.34 -7.07 -5.28
C GLN A 133 5.94 -7.72 -5.27
N LEU A 134 5.27 -7.78 -4.12
CA LEU A 134 3.99 -8.48 -3.96
C LEU A 134 2.76 -7.56 -4.11
N TRP A 135 2.87 -6.29 -3.70
CA TRP A 135 1.72 -5.38 -3.55
C TRP A 135 1.73 -4.18 -4.50
N LEU A 136 2.87 -3.85 -5.13
CA LEU A 136 2.91 -2.82 -6.19
C LEU A 136 2.67 -3.45 -7.57
N LEU A 137 1.77 -2.85 -8.32
CA LEU A 137 1.48 -3.21 -9.72
C LEU A 137 2.06 -2.20 -10.72
N HIS A 138 2.96 -1.33 -10.25
CA HIS A 138 3.90 -0.56 -11.08
C HIS A 138 5.33 -0.66 -10.52
N ARG A 139 6.31 -0.18 -11.27
CA ARG A 139 7.69 -0.07 -10.78
C ARG A 139 7.74 0.98 -9.67
N SER A 140 8.29 0.61 -8.51
CA SER A 140 8.64 1.57 -7.44
C SER A 140 9.67 2.59 -7.94
N THR A 141 9.70 3.75 -7.32
CA THR A 141 10.56 4.90 -7.66
C THR A 141 12.02 4.67 -7.20
N GLY A 142 12.70 3.77 -7.91
CA GLY A 142 14.03 3.25 -7.57
C GLY A 142 15.20 4.05 -8.13
N ARG A 143 16.04 4.57 -7.23
CA ARG A 143 17.48 4.90 -7.38
C ARG A 143 17.98 5.33 -8.78
N LEU A 144 17.74 6.59 -9.13
CA LEU A 144 18.81 7.45 -9.64
C LEU A 144 18.79 8.75 -8.82
N ARG A 145 19.96 9.36 -8.54
CA ARG A 145 19.97 10.74 -8.05
C ARG A 145 19.60 11.63 -9.22
N THR A 146 18.34 12.07 -9.27
CA THR A 146 17.95 13.20 -10.09
C THR A 146 18.62 14.49 -9.60
N GLY A 147 18.70 15.50 -10.47
CA GLY A 147 19.18 16.82 -10.09
C GLY A 147 18.31 17.44 -8.99
N LEU A 148 18.91 18.27 -8.16
CA LEU A 148 18.17 19.19 -7.29
C LEU A 148 17.61 20.35 -8.14
N VAL A 149 16.41 20.80 -7.77
CA VAL A 149 15.72 21.97 -8.32
C VAL A 149 15.33 22.86 -7.16
N GLU A 150 15.39 24.17 -7.37
CA GLU A 150 15.00 25.18 -6.39
C GLU A 150 13.53 25.00 -5.97
N GLY A 151 13.28 24.87 -4.67
CA GLY A 151 11.94 24.69 -4.11
C GLY A 151 11.12 25.99 -4.08
N PRO A 152 9.77 25.90 -4.02
CA PRO A 152 8.89 27.08 -3.96
C PRO A 152 9.06 27.93 -2.69
N ASP A 153 9.82 27.43 -1.72
CA ASP A 153 10.18 28.07 -0.45
C ASP A 153 11.71 28.36 -0.34
N GLY A 154 12.43 28.26 -1.46
CA GLY A 154 13.90 28.42 -1.51
C GLY A 154 14.70 27.23 -0.99
N ARG A 155 14.07 26.07 -0.73
CA ARG A 155 14.75 24.88 -0.21
C ARG A 155 14.71 23.72 -1.21
N ASP A 156 15.82 23.49 -1.90
CA ASP A 156 15.99 22.47 -2.96
C ASP A 156 15.29 21.11 -2.75
N HIS A 157 14.76 20.55 -3.83
CA HIS A 157 14.12 19.23 -3.87
C HIS A 157 14.61 18.42 -5.09
N PRO A 158 14.56 17.07 -5.06
CA PRO A 158 14.88 16.25 -6.23
C PRO A 158 13.76 16.33 -7.28
N LEU A 159 14.11 16.24 -8.57
CA LEU A 159 13.09 16.00 -9.61
C LEU A 159 12.31 14.73 -9.28
N ARG A 160 10.98 14.82 -9.39
CA ARG A 160 10.06 13.72 -9.11
C ARG A 160 9.88 12.79 -10.32
N PRO A 161 9.62 11.49 -10.07
CA PRO A 161 9.32 10.53 -11.12
C PRO A 161 7.96 10.82 -11.78
N PRO A 162 7.70 10.28 -12.99
CA PRO A 162 6.37 10.30 -13.59
C PRO A 162 5.32 9.68 -12.67
N HIS A 163 4.08 10.14 -12.77
CA HIS A 163 2.96 9.61 -11.98
C HIS A 163 2.66 8.15 -12.37
N PRO A 164 2.23 7.31 -11.40
CA PRO A 164 1.76 5.96 -11.71
C PRO A 164 0.46 6.03 -12.53
N THR A 165 0.22 4.98 -13.31
CA THR A 165 -0.99 4.80 -14.13
C THR A 165 -1.65 3.46 -13.80
N GLY A 166 -2.89 3.25 -14.25
CA GLY A 166 -3.61 1.99 -14.03
C GLY A 166 -3.84 1.66 -12.54
N LEU A 167 -3.83 0.38 -12.22
CA LEU A 167 -3.89 -0.13 -10.84
C LEU A 167 -2.50 -0.02 -10.20
N CYS A 168 -2.39 0.67 -9.08
CA CYS A 168 -1.09 1.04 -8.51
C CYS A 168 -0.65 0.09 -7.38
N TYR A 169 -1.59 -0.24 -6.49
CA TYR A 169 -1.37 -1.06 -5.31
C TYR A 169 -2.58 -1.94 -5.03
N GLU A 170 -2.33 -3.15 -4.53
CA GLU A 170 -3.36 -3.98 -3.91
C GLU A 170 -2.83 -4.80 -2.74
N ARG A 171 -3.64 -4.95 -1.68
CA ARG A 171 -3.41 -5.88 -0.57
C ARG A 171 -4.69 -6.26 0.15
N TYR A 172 -4.79 -7.51 0.63
CA TYR A 172 -5.83 -7.93 1.57
C TYR A 172 -5.60 -7.36 2.98
N ASP A 173 -6.64 -6.80 3.60
CA ASP A 173 -6.61 -6.30 4.98
C ASP A 173 -7.35 -7.29 5.92
N PRO A 174 -6.64 -8.02 6.80
CA PRO A 174 -7.22 -9.08 7.62
C PRO A 174 -8.12 -8.57 8.75
N VAL A 175 -8.03 -7.28 9.11
CA VAL A 175 -8.86 -6.65 10.16
C VAL A 175 -10.21 -6.22 9.60
N ALA A 176 -10.30 -5.97 8.29
CA ALA A 176 -11.51 -5.51 7.61
C ALA A 176 -12.15 -6.55 6.68
N ASP A 177 -11.52 -7.71 6.46
CA ASP A 177 -11.94 -8.77 5.52
C ASP A 177 -12.29 -8.19 4.13
N VAL A 178 -11.33 -7.44 3.57
CA VAL A 178 -11.45 -6.79 2.26
C VAL A 178 -10.10 -6.68 1.58
N VAL A 179 -10.11 -6.76 0.26
CA VAL A 179 -9.01 -6.34 -0.60
C VAL A 179 -9.04 -4.82 -0.72
N VAL A 180 -7.98 -4.15 -0.26
CA VAL A 180 -7.76 -2.71 -0.42
C VAL A 180 -6.86 -2.49 -1.63
N SER A 181 -7.33 -1.72 -2.60
CA SER A 181 -6.52 -1.30 -3.75
C SER A 181 -6.64 0.18 -4.05
N PHE A 182 -5.59 0.71 -4.69
CA PHE A 182 -5.53 2.08 -5.18
C PHE A 182 -5.13 2.09 -6.65
N ARG A 183 -5.80 2.91 -7.44
CA ARG A 183 -5.52 3.12 -8.86
C ARG A 183 -5.43 4.61 -9.18
N ALA A 184 -4.69 4.97 -10.22
CA ALA A 184 -4.63 6.35 -10.70
C ALA A 184 -6.02 6.86 -11.11
N VAL A 185 -6.26 8.17 -10.95
CA VAL A 185 -7.45 8.83 -11.50
C VAL A 185 -7.32 8.93 -13.02
N ASP A 186 -8.35 8.44 -13.71
CA ASP A 186 -8.62 8.67 -15.12
C ASP A 186 -9.71 9.73 -15.20
N ILE A 187 -9.42 10.90 -15.77
CA ILE A 187 -10.35 12.04 -15.70
C ILE A 187 -11.65 11.72 -16.45
N ASP A 188 -11.57 11.11 -17.63
CA ASP A 188 -12.75 10.90 -18.48
C ASP A 188 -13.62 9.73 -17.98
N ARG A 189 -13.05 8.74 -17.27
CA ARG A 189 -13.81 7.73 -16.53
C ARG A 189 -14.34 8.24 -15.18
N ASP A 190 -13.57 9.07 -14.46
CA ASP A 190 -13.76 9.28 -13.03
C ASP A 190 -14.43 10.62 -12.66
N LEU A 191 -14.47 11.61 -13.57
CA LEU A 191 -15.02 12.95 -13.32
C LEU A 191 -16.45 12.93 -12.76
N ASP A 192 -17.34 12.09 -13.32
CA ASP A 192 -18.74 12.01 -12.87
C ASP A 192 -18.87 11.46 -11.44
N ARG A 193 -18.00 10.53 -11.06
CA ARG A 193 -17.92 9.97 -9.69
C ARG A 193 -17.33 11.01 -8.73
N PHE A 194 -16.26 11.67 -9.16
CA PHE A 194 -15.57 12.73 -8.42
C PHE A 194 -16.49 13.93 -8.14
N HIS A 195 -17.18 14.43 -9.16
CA HIS A 195 -18.18 15.50 -9.05
C HIS A 195 -19.34 15.11 -8.12
N ARG A 196 -19.84 13.86 -8.20
CA ARG A 196 -20.87 13.34 -7.27
C ARG A 196 -20.37 13.34 -5.83
N TRP A 197 -19.12 12.92 -5.59
CA TRP A 197 -18.55 12.86 -4.25
C TRP A 197 -18.26 14.25 -3.67
N MET A 198 -17.65 15.16 -4.43
CA MET A 198 -17.34 16.52 -3.97
C MET A 198 -18.59 17.35 -3.66
N ASN A 199 -19.72 17.04 -4.30
CA ASN A 199 -21.02 17.67 -4.03
C ASN A 199 -21.89 16.89 -3.00
N ASP A 200 -21.43 15.79 -2.38
CA ASP A 200 -22.06 15.29 -1.14
C ASP A 200 -21.73 16.28 -0.02
N GLY A 201 -22.75 16.87 0.62
CA GLY A 201 -22.58 17.89 1.67
C GLY A 201 -21.64 17.49 2.82
N ARG A 202 -21.47 16.19 3.09
CA ARG A 202 -20.50 15.65 4.07
C ARG A 202 -19.05 15.78 3.61
N VAL A 203 -18.79 15.71 2.30
CA VAL A 203 -17.47 15.88 1.68
C VAL A 203 -17.21 17.37 1.47
N ALA A 204 -18.18 18.08 0.88
CA ALA A 204 -18.13 19.52 0.65
C ALA A 204 -17.75 20.33 1.90
N TYR A 205 -18.27 19.95 3.08
CA TYR A 205 -17.97 20.58 4.37
C TYR A 205 -16.47 20.55 4.76
N PHE A 206 -15.70 19.57 4.29
CA PHE A 206 -14.26 19.45 4.58
C PHE A 206 -13.35 19.81 3.40
N TRP A 207 -13.87 19.73 2.18
CA TRP A 207 -13.10 19.88 0.94
C TRP A 207 -13.32 21.21 0.22
N GLU A 208 -14.46 21.89 0.44
CA GLU A 208 -14.80 23.18 -0.17
C GLU A 208 -14.79 23.18 -1.73
N LEU A 209 -14.92 21.99 -2.34
CA LEU A 209 -14.92 21.73 -3.79
C LEU A 209 -16.30 21.36 -4.36
N ALA A 210 -17.39 21.80 -3.72
CA ALA A 210 -18.73 21.70 -4.30
C ALA A 210 -18.88 22.66 -5.49
N LYS A 211 -18.44 22.19 -6.66
CA LYS A 211 -18.21 22.97 -7.89
C LYS A 211 -18.77 22.26 -9.12
N SER A 212 -18.82 22.97 -10.23
CA SER A 212 -19.23 22.43 -11.53
C SER A 212 -18.29 21.33 -12.05
N LYS A 213 -18.77 20.50 -12.98
CA LYS A 213 -17.92 19.47 -13.63
C LYS A 213 -16.69 20.06 -14.30
N ASP A 214 -16.81 21.21 -14.96
CA ASP A 214 -15.72 21.81 -15.74
C ASP A 214 -14.63 22.36 -14.81
N GLU A 215 -15.00 23.00 -13.70
CA GLU A 215 -14.05 23.39 -12.64
C GLU A 215 -13.34 22.19 -12.02
N LEU A 216 -14.06 21.08 -11.80
CA LEU A 216 -13.49 19.86 -11.22
C LEU A 216 -12.65 19.06 -12.22
N LYS A 217 -12.91 19.16 -13.53
CA LYS A 217 -12.01 18.67 -14.58
C LYS A 217 -10.70 19.47 -14.59
N ALA A 218 -10.78 20.80 -14.66
CA ALA A 218 -9.60 21.67 -14.60
C ALA A 218 -8.80 21.49 -13.30
N TYR A 219 -9.45 21.18 -12.19
CA TYR A 219 -8.80 20.82 -10.93
C TYR A 219 -7.98 19.52 -11.04
N LEU A 220 -8.57 18.44 -11.57
CA LEU A 220 -7.86 17.17 -11.75
C LEU A 220 -6.72 17.29 -12.79
N GLU A 221 -6.93 18.03 -13.88
CA GLU A 221 -5.90 18.35 -14.87
C GLU A 221 -4.72 19.11 -14.23
N THR A 222 -5.02 20.08 -13.35
CA THR A 222 -4.01 20.82 -12.58
C THR A 222 -3.21 19.92 -11.63
N PHE A 223 -3.81 18.86 -11.10
CA PHE A 223 -3.08 17.85 -10.31
C PHE A 223 -2.21 16.95 -11.20
N GLN A 224 -2.75 16.42 -12.30
CA GLN A 224 -1.98 15.59 -13.24
C GLN A 224 -0.77 16.34 -13.83
N ALA A 225 -0.85 17.66 -13.98
CA ALA A 225 0.24 18.51 -14.46
C ALA A 225 1.35 18.84 -13.43
N LYS A 226 1.18 18.49 -12.14
CA LYS A 226 2.13 18.82 -11.06
C LYS A 226 2.98 17.61 -10.64
N PRO A 227 4.29 17.55 -10.96
CA PRO A 227 5.13 16.39 -10.60
C PRO A 227 5.23 16.06 -9.11
N HIS A 228 4.85 16.98 -8.22
CA HIS A 228 4.87 16.76 -6.78
C HIS A 228 3.60 16.10 -6.22
N THR A 229 2.56 15.86 -7.02
CA THR A 229 1.30 15.26 -6.52
C THR A 229 0.56 14.45 -7.58
N TYR A 230 -0.01 13.32 -7.18
CA TYR A 230 -0.93 12.57 -8.03
C TYR A 230 -2.15 12.05 -7.24
N PRO A 231 -3.35 12.11 -7.83
CA PRO A 231 -4.57 11.63 -7.20
C PRO A 231 -4.86 10.15 -7.53
N LEU A 232 -5.49 9.47 -6.57
CA LEU A 232 -5.85 8.05 -6.62
C LEU A 232 -7.35 7.87 -6.33
N ILE A 233 -7.95 6.85 -6.93
CA ILE A 233 -9.21 6.27 -6.46
C ILE A 233 -8.88 5.08 -5.56
N GLY A 234 -9.45 5.07 -4.35
CA GLY A 234 -9.38 3.96 -3.42
C GLY A 234 -10.58 3.04 -3.56
N CYS A 235 -10.31 1.74 -3.60
CA CYS A 235 -11.28 0.68 -3.80
C CYS A 235 -11.37 -0.27 -2.59
N PHE A 236 -12.47 -1.01 -2.52
CA PHE A 236 -12.64 -2.20 -1.66
C PHE A 236 -13.20 -3.35 -2.49
N ASN A 237 -12.49 -4.48 -2.57
CA ASN A 237 -12.84 -5.62 -3.43
C ASN A 237 -13.09 -5.19 -4.90
N GLY A 238 -12.23 -4.30 -5.43
CA GLY A 238 -12.37 -3.66 -6.74
C GLY A 238 -13.44 -2.54 -6.82
N GLU A 239 -14.31 -2.39 -5.83
CA GLU A 239 -15.40 -1.41 -5.83
C GLU A 239 -14.91 0.00 -5.43
N GLU A 240 -15.10 0.97 -6.32
CA GLU A 240 -14.56 2.33 -6.23
C GLU A 240 -15.32 3.18 -5.21
N ALA A 241 -14.68 3.51 -4.08
CA ALA A 241 -15.39 4.07 -2.92
C ALA A 241 -14.85 5.41 -2.41
N GLY A 242 -13.64 5.83 -2.78
CA GLY A 242 -13.04 7.07 -2.29
C GLY A 242 -11.98 7.67 -3.20
N TYR A 243 -11.58 8.89 -2.87
CA TYR A 243 -10.59 9.69 -3.60
C TYR A 243 -9.50 10.13 -2.64
N PHE A 244 -8.26 10.13 -3.11
CA PHE A 244 -7.08 10.49 -2.36
C PHE A 244 -6.17 11.38 -3.20
N GLU A 245 -5.50 12.33 -2.55
CA GLU A 245 -4.39 13.08 -3.11
C GLU A 245 -3.13 12.59 -2.41
N THR A 246 -2.10 12.21 -3.17
CA THR A 246 -0.78 11.93 -2.60
C THR A 246 0.19 13.03 -3.03
N TYR A 247 1.11 13.43 -2.17
CA TYR A 247 2.05 14.50 -2.48
C TYR A 247 3.42 14.29 -1.84
N TRP A 248 4.42 14.98 -2.38
CA TRP A 248 5.73 15.15 -1.79
C TRP A 248 5.75 16.45 -0.98
N VAL A 249 6.10 16.35 0.30
CA VAL A 249 5.82 17.43 1.28
C VAL A 249 6.75 18.63 1.08
N ARG A 250 7.96 18.40 0.55
CA ARG A 250 8.96 19.45 0.34
C ARG A 250 8.52 20.52 -0.68
N GLU A 251 7.68 20.16 -1.64
CA GLU A 251 7.11 21.08 -2.65
C GLU A 251 5.65 21.48 -2.34
N ASP A 252 4.98 20.79 -1.41
CA ASP A 252 3.61 21.09 -1.00
C ASP A 252 3.55 22.29 -0.03
N ARG A 253 2.35 22.87 0.11
CA ARG A 253 2.01 23.92 1.09
C ARG A 253 2.41 23.57 2.53
N LEU A 254 2.50 22.29 2.89
CA LEU A 254 2.89 21.81 4.22
C LEU A 254 4.41 21.93 4.48
N GLY A 255 5.24 21.83 3.45
CA GLY A 255 6.70 21.81 3.54
C GLY A 255 7.31 22.92 4.40
N PRO A 256 6.94 24.21 4.19
CA PRO A 256 7.52 25.34 4.92
C PRO A 256 7.28 25.34 6.44
N TYR A 257 6.29 24.57 6.93
CA TYR A 257 5.88 24.61 8.34
C TYR A 257 6.73 23.74 9.28
N TYR A 258 7.67 22.95 8.73
CA TYR A 258 8.67 22.20 9.50
C TYR A 258 9.95 21.93 8.68
N ALA A 259 10.88 21.18 9.27
CA ALA A 259 12.12 20.74 8.61
C ALA A 259 11.90 19.56 7.62
N SER A 260 11.00 19.73 6.65
CA SER A 260 10.59 18.70 5.69
C SER A 260 11.76 18.11 4.90
N GLN A 261 11.94 16.79 4.95
CA GLN A 261 12.96 16.08 4.20
C GLN A 261 12.59 15.93 2.72
N SER A 262 13.60 15.72 1.88
CA SER A 262 13.46 15.62 0.41
C SER A 262 12.54 14.49 -0.09
N TYR A 263 12.17 13.53 0.75
CA TYR A 263 11.29 12.40 0.41
C TYR A 263 10.16 12.18 1.42
N ASP A 264 9.88 13.16 2.29
CA ASP A 264 8.66 13.15 3.10
C ASP A 264 7.46 13.21 2.16
N ARG A 265 6.45 12.39 2.44
CA ARG A 265 5.20 12.34 1.66
C ARG A 265 4.01 12.64 2.53
N GLY A 266 2.91 13.09 1.93
CA GLY A 266 1.66 13.33 2.62
C GLY A 266 0.48 12.91 1.77
N TRP A 267 -0.71 12.91 2.37
CA TRP A 267 -1.94 12.61 1.67
C TRP A 267 -3.15 13.38 2.23
N HIS A 268 -4.13 13.63 1.36
CA HIS A 268 -5.50 13.98 1.72
C HIS A 268 -6.44 12.86 1.23
N GLY A 269 -7.62 12.69 1.83
CA GLY A 269 -8.53 11.61 1.43
C GLY A 269 -9.99 11.82 1.82
N LEU A 270 -10.88 11.21 1.04
CA LEU A 270 -12.32 11.18 1.30
C LEU A 270 -12.93 9.80 1.00
N ILE A 271 -13.82 9.36 1.90
CA ILE A 271 -14.76 8.25 1.61
C ILE A 271 -15.95 8.88 0.88
N GLY A 272 -16.09 8.60 -0.40
CA GLY A 272 -17.21 9.10 -1.20
C GLY A 272 -18.47 8.26 -0.98
N GLU A 273 -18.33 6.95 -1.15
CA GLU A 273 -19.45 6.01 -1.07
C GLU A 273 -19.82 5.66 0.38
N ARG A 274 -21.04 6.06 0.78
CA ARG A 274 -21.50 6.02 2.17
C ARG A 274 -21.52 4.61 2.78
N ARG A 275 -21.63 3.55 1.95
CA ARG A 275 -21.57 2.12 2.36
C ARG A 275 -20.17 1.64 2.80
N HIS A 276 -19.14 2.48 2.69
CA HIS A 276 -17.78 2.20 3.14
C HIS A 276 -17.33 3.07 4.32
N LEU A 277 -18.23 3.90 4.88
CA LEU A 277 -17.97 4.63 6.12
C LEU A 277 -17.96 3.68 7.34
N GLY A 278 -16.88 3.72 8.14
CA GLY A 278 -16.81 3.00 9.42
C GLY A 278 -15.37 2.83 9.91
N LYS A 279 -15.15 2.67 11.23
CA LYS A 279 -13.78 2.65 11.82
C LYS A 279 -12.90 1.58 11.17
N VAL A 280 -13.45 0.39 10.94
CA VAL A 280 -12.75 -0.77 10.36
C VAL A 280 -12.26 -0.46 8.94
N LYS A 281 -13.15 -0.10 8.01
CA LYS A 281 -12.80 0.24 6.63
C LYS A 281 -11.90 1.47 6.52
N THR A 282 -12.14 2.52 7.31
CA THR A 282 -11.23 3.68 7.38
C THR A 282 -9.82 3.23 7.77
N GLY A 283 -9.67 2.41 8.82
CA GLY A 283 -8.38 1.89 9.24
C GLY A 283 -7.66 1.09 8.14
N ALA A 284 -8.38 0.25 7.40
CA ALA A 284 -7.82 -0.54 6.30
C ALA A 284 -7.25 0.33 5.16
N TRP A 285 -7.98 1.38 4.78
CA TRP A 285 -7.45 2.36 3.82
C TRP A 285 -6.24 3.13 4.35
N LEU A 286 -6.24 3.55 5.61
CA LEU A 286 -5.11 4.30 6.16
C LEU A 286 -3.85 3.43 6.30
N ARG A 287 -4.00 2.14 6.64
CA ARG A 287 -2.91 1.15 6.54
C ARG A 287 -2.43 1.00 5.10
N GLY A 288 -3.34 0.65 4.18
CA GLY A 288 -3.00 0.39 2.79
C GLY A 288 -2.35 1.58 2.08
N LEU A 289 -2.83 2.80 2.31
CA LEU A 289 -2.27 4.01 1.70
C LEU A 289 -0.90 4.36 2.29
N THR A 290 -0.74 4.29 3.61
CA THR A 290 0.55 4.54 4.27
C THR A 290 1.58 3.50 3.83
N HIS A 291 1.19 2.23 3.73
CA HIS A 291 1.99 1.13 3.17
C HIS A 291 2.39 1.41 1.72
N TYR A 292 1.43 1.74 0.85
CA TYR A 292 1.68 2.09 -0.55
C TYR A 292 2.72 3.21 -0.69
N LEU A 293 2.57 4.31 0.05
CA LEU A 293 3.49 5.46 -0.04
C LEU A 293 4.93 5.10 0.39
N PHE A 294 5.10 4.18 1.35
CA PHE A 294 6.41 3.64 1.75
C PHE A 294 6.99 2.63 0.76
N LEU A 295 6.17 1.86 0.05
CA LEU A 295 6.61 0.92 -0.99
C LEU A 295 6.98 1.63 -2.30
N ASP A 296 6.16 2.61 -2.70
CA ASP A 296 6.38 3.39 -3.91
C ASP A 296 7.73 4.11 -3.89
N CYS A 297 8.16 4.65 -2.74
CA CYS A 297 9.51 5.18 -2.58
C CYS A 297 10.23 4.65 -1.34
N GLN A 298 11.28 3.86 -1.57
CA GLN A 298 12.18 3.38 -0.52
C GLN A 298 12.95 4.50 0.21
N LEU A 299 13.00 5.72 -0.34
CA LEU A 299 13.61 6.89 0.31
C LEU A 299 12.63 7.66 1.21
N THR A 300 11.34 7.35 1.16
CA THR A 300 10.33 7.95 2.04
C THR A 300 10.43 7.34 3.43
N ASN A 301 10.88 8.17 4.38
CA ASN A 301 11.02 7.83 5.80
C ASN A 301 9.83 8.27 6.65
N ASN A 302 9.08 9.29 6.21
CA ASN A 302 7.95 9.86 6.95
C ASN A 302 6.73 10.04 6.04
N ILE A 303 5.55 9.63 6.51
CA ILE A 303 4.25 10.04 5.96
C ILE A 303 3.62 11.07 6.90
N MET A 304 3.37 12.26 6.37
CA MET A 304 2.90 13.43 7.10
C MET A 304 1.38 13.61 6.95
N GLY A 305 0.76 14.17 7.97
CA GLY A 305 -0.65 14.60 7.94
C GLY A 305 -0.82 15.97 8.59
N GLU A 306 -1.82 16.72 8.14
CA GLU A 306 -2.09 18.10 8.58
C GLU A 306 -3.53 18.38 9.05
N PRO A 307 -4.24 17.42 9.70
CA PRO A 307 -5.63 17.62 10.09
C PRO A 307 -5.83 18.80 11.04
N ARG A 308 -7.01 19.41 10.97
CA ARG A 308 -7.45 20.39 11.96
C ARG A 308 -7.34 19.81 13.37
N VAL A 309 -6.88 20.60 14.34
CA VAL A 309 -6.75 20.14 15.75
C VAL A 309 -8.11 19.75 16.37
N ASP A 310 -9.21 20.28 15.82
CA ASP A 310 -10.59 19.98 16.21
C ASP A 310 -11.12 18.63 15.65
N ASN A 311 -10.41 17.98 14.71
CA ASN A 311 -10.83 16.72 14.08
C ASN A 311 -10.48 15.50 14.95
N ALA A 312 -11.04 15.47 16.16
CA ALA A 312 -10.87 14.36 17.12
C ALA A 312 -11.20 12.99 16.53
N LYS A 313 -12.12 12.91 15.55
CA LYS A 313 -12.45 11.65 14.87
C LYS A 313 -11.28 11.10 14.06
N LEU A 314 -10.58 11.92 13.24
CA LEU A 314 -9.42 11.44 12.50
C LEU A 314 -8.21 11.22 13.43
N LEU A 315 -8.01 12.09 14.43
CA LEU A 315 -6.95 11.95 15.41
C LEU A 315 -7.08 10.64 16.22
N SER A 316 -8.31 10.15 16.46
CA SER A 316 -8.57 8.87 17.16
C SER A 316 -8.08 7.59 16.46
N TYR A 317 -7.49 7.70 15.26
CA TYR A 317 -6.82 6.60 14.57
C TYR A 317 -5.29 6.62 14.71
N ALA A 318 -4.69 7.75 15.15
CA ALA A 318 -3.26 8.02 14.98
C ALA A 318 -2.36 6.93 15.60
N ASP A 319 -2.52 6.67 16.89
CA ASP A 319 -1.71 5.69 17.62
C ASP A 319 -1.87 4.27 17.02
N SER A 320 -3.10 3.89 16.65
CA SER A 320 -3.41 2.60 16.02
C SER A 320 -2.90 2.43 14.58
N LEU A 321 -2.19 3.43 14.06
CA LEU A 321 -1.61 3.47 12.71
C LEU A 321 -0.16 3.98 12.71
N ALA A 322 0.52 3.97 13.87
CA ALA A 322 1.88 4.48 14.06
C ALA A 322 2.08 5.96 13.66
N TYR A 323 1.01 6.77 13.63
CA TYR A 323 1.12 8.24 13.54
C TYR A 323 1.26 8.83 14.95
N GLU A 324 2.10 9.86 15.11
CA GLU A 324 2.22 10.67 16.31
C GLU A 324 1.98 12.17 16.00
N LYS A 325 1.55 12.97 16.98
CA LYS A 325 1.49 14.43 16.84
C LYS A 325 2.83 15.03 17.22
N LEU A 326 3.53 15.62 16.25
CA LEU A 326 4.80 16.34 16.47
C LEU A 326 4.57 17.70 17.13
N MET A 327 3.62 18.48 16.61
CA MET A 327 3.34 19.85 17.04
C MET A 327 1.96 20.33 16.56
N GLU A 328 1.60 21.55 16.92
CA GLU A 328 0.49 22.29 16.32
C GLU A 328 1.02 23.55 15.62
N PHE A 329 0.37 23.96 14.53
CA PHE A 329 0.69 25.15 13.78
C PHE A 329 -0.57 25.74 13.13
N ASP A 330 -0.51 26.99 12.68
CA ASP A 330 -1.63 27.67 12.07
C ASP A 330 -1.35 27.91 10.57
N PHE A 331 -2.12 27.25 9.69
CA PHE A 331 -2.29 27.69 8.30
C PHE A 331 -3.21 28.91 8.28
N PRO A 332 -3.17 29.76 7.22
CA PRO A 332 -4.04 30.93 7.08
C PRO A 332 -5.56 30.68 7.19
N HIS A 333 -6.00 29.42 7.07
CA HIS A 333 -7.41 29.00 7.11
C HIS A 333 -7.74 27.96 8.20
N LYS A 334 -6.75 27.42 8.94
CA LYS A 334 -6.98 26.44 10.02
C LYS A 334 -5.78 26.27 10.97
N ARG A 335 -6.09 26.04 12.25
CA ARG A 335 -5.16 25.46 13.22
C ARG A 335 -5.07 23.94 13.00
N SER A 336 -3.85 23.44 12.81
CA SER A 336 -3.57 22.07 12.37
C SER A 336 -2.61 21.34 13.32
N ALA A 337 -2.82 20.04 13.48
CA ALA A 337 -1.88 19.14 14.13
C ALA A 337 -0.91 18.59 13.05
N LEU A 338 0.40 18.76 13.24
CA LEU A 338 1.40 18.11 12.40
C LEU A 338 1.53 16.65 12.87
N MET A 339 1.00 15.74 12.08
CA MET A 339 1.06 14.30 12.32
C MET A 339 2.19 13.69 11.49
N CYS A 340 2.91 12.70 12.04
CA CYS A 340 3.95 11.96 11.35
C CYS A 340 3.84 10.46 11.63
N CYS A 341 3.87 9.64 10.58
CA CYS A 341 4.11 8.20 10.67
C CYS A 341 5.53 7.92 10.15
N ARG A 342 6.40 7.36 11.01
CA ARG A 342 7.76 6.98 10.63
C ARG A 342 7.79 5.57 10.05
N ARG A 343 8.61 5.36 9.02
CA ARG A 343 8.78 4.09 8.31
C ARG A 343 9.08 2.93 9.25
N GLU A 344 10.12 3.08 10.07
CA GLU A 344 10.57 2.13 11.09
C GLU A 344 9.39 1.70 12.00
N ARG A 345 8.84 2.67 12.74
CA ARG A 345 7.68 2.48 13.63
C ARG A 345 6.48 1.82 12.94
N PHE A 346 6.17 2.19 11.69
CA PHE A 346 5.08 1.59 10.91
C PHE A 346 5.29 0.09 10.68
N PHE A 347 6.47 -0.31 10.21
CA PHE A 347 6.77 -1.72 9.91
C PHE A 347 7.09 -2.57 11.15
N GLU A 348 7.36 -1.95 12.30
CA GLU A 348 7.54 -2.63 13.60
C GLU A 348 6.23 -2.78 14.38
N GLU A 349 5.41 -1.74 14.51
CA GLU A 349 4.20 -1.75 15.34
C GLU A 349 2.98 -2.37 14.64
N LEU A 350 2.81 -2.17 13.33
CA LEU A 350 1.61 -2.66 12.65
C LEU A 350 1.77 -4.13 12.27
N ARG A 351 0.77 -4.94 12.62
CA ARG A 351 0.51 -6.21 11.96
C ARG A 351 -0.45 -5.90 10.82
N LEU A 352 0.11 -5.80 9.61
CA LEU A 352 -0.58 -5.45 8.38
C LEU A 352 -1.50 -6.58 7.94
#